data_AF-A0A958DY80-F1
#
_entry.id   AF-A0A958DY80-F1
#
_cell.length_a   1.000
_cell.length_b   1.000
_cell.length_c   1.000
_cell.angle_alpha   90.00
_cell.angle_beta   90.00
_cell.angle_gamma   90.00
#
_symmetry.space_group_name_H-M   'P 1'
#
loop_
_entity.id
_entity.type
_entity.pdbx_description
1 polymer ?
#
loop_
_entity_poly.entity_id
_entity_poly.type
_entity_poly.pdbx_seq_one_letter_code
_entity_poly.pdbx_strand_id
1 'polypeptide(L)'
;MIFNYLRYLFLLSSVLVFGCADTSPDIFVEVHGQVLATDAVIKAYRNSDEFKTQKEVQRQSLIKFVNEKFVGDLLFRVAGYEQHLEKNPEVQTMLQNRKRHLLIGKNGVLFQSIVPANIEISEEELTAFYIKNRLELRVNHIRVQSLALADSLYQLLKNGENFEQLAQNYAHNYRVNEFFGIGERDPIYEMAAFELAVGEISKPFKNANGYFIIKLLESRERQLPPFESVRDSLSEQFAGIKKALFMSSYFEDLHRQFNEKYNDKVLQEICRTFENRNGDYKLNSQRLRKFLDEPAITSDAGQKTVADLVTFYESMSREASFPILQLADAHALARMTIESDLMFHDVLLRGLDKHEHFDAAMRSLQDSLVEAQYYQQFIADKISVTDADIQGYYGEHFDTFKQMQKSAAFARIRQILEDEQTKKAVDDVTKQLRKLFIIRFNSMAIQRSLNELNSEKRGLAQKF
;
A
#
# COMPACT_ATOMS: atom_id res chain seq x y z
N MET A 1 7.56 -10.85 16.81
CA MET A 1 8.99 -10.67 16.44
C MET A 1 9.25 -10.98 14.95
N ILE A 2 8.52 -11.90 14.32
CA ILE A 2 8.52 -12.13 12.85
C ILE A 2 8.35 -10.84 12.02
N PHE A 3 7.56 -9.88 12.53
CA PHE A 3 7.34 -8.57 11.89
C PHE A 3 8.58 -7.68 11.75
N ASN A 4 9.59 -7.80 12.62
CA ASN A 4 10.79 -6.96 12.54
C ASN A 4 11.78 -7.46 11.47
N TYR A 5 11.88 -8.77 11.25
CA TYR A 5 12.71 -9.35 10.19
C TYR A 5 12.09 -9.18 8.80
N LEU A 6 10.75 -9.34 8.69
CA LEU A 6 10.01 -9.02 7.46
C LEU A 6 10.18 -7.56 7.02
N ARG A 7 10.35 -6.64 7.97
CA ARG A 7 10.54 -5.20 7.68
C ARG A 7 11.81 -4.92 6.87
N TYR A 8 12.83 -5.77 6.98
CA TYR A 8 14.06 -5.69 6.19
C TYR A 8 13.98 -6.50 4.88
N LEU A 9 13.24 -7.62 4.85
CA LEU A 9 12.99 -8.40 3.63
C LEU A 9 12.07 -7.70 2.62
N PHE A 10 11.16 -6.83 3.08
CA PHE A 10 10.25 -6.07 2.20
C PHE A 10 10.96 -5.04 1.29
N LEU A 11 12.25 -4.77 1.49
CA LEU A 11 13.04 -3.98 0.53
C LEU A 11 13.47 -4.79 -0.71
N LEU A 12 13.46 -6.12 -0.64
CA LEU A 12 13.86 -7.02 -1.73
C LEU A 12 12.69 -7.62 -2.52
N SER A 13 11.45 -7.55 -2.02
CA SER A 13 10.26 -8.04 -2.74
C SER A 13 9.83 -7.16 -3.92
N SER A 14 10.60 -6.12 -4.26
CA SER A 14 10.34 -5.21 -5.40
C SER A 14 11.22 -5.49 -6.63
N VAL A 15 11.88 -6.65 -6.67
CA VAL A 15 12.70 -7.07 -7.81
C VAL A 15 12.14 -8.35 -8.42
N LEU A 16 10.93 -8.26 -8.96
CA LEU A 16 10.49 -9.14 -10.04
C LEU A 16 9.75 -8.27 -11.06
N VAL A 17 10.51 -7.67 -11.97
CA VAL A 17 9.94 -7.15 -13.22
C VAL A 17 10.09 -8.27 -14.23
N PHE A 18 9.06 -9.10 -14.40
CA PHE A 18 9.01 -9.95 -15.59
C PHE A 18 8.29 -9.18 -16.68
N GLY A 19 9.09 -8.59 -17.57
CA GLY A 19 8.63 -8.28 -18.92
C GLY A 19 8.43 -9.59 -19.67
N CYS A 20 7.35 -9.68 -20.45
CA CYS A 20 7.09 -10.81 -21.33
C CYS A 20 8.27 -11.03 -22.29
N ALA A 21 9.12 -12.01 -21.99
CA ALA A 21 10.08 -12.57 -22.92
C ALA A 21 10.28 -14.04 -22.57
N ASP A 22 10.03 -14.92 -23.55
CA ASP A 22 10.11 -16.39 -23.54
C ASP A 22 11.53 -16.97 -23.29
N THR A 23 12.38 -16.28 -22.54
CA THR A 23 13.72 -16.76 -22.18
C THR A 23 13.76 -17.08 -20.70
N SER A 24 14.09 -18.33 -20.36
CA SER A 24 14.48 -18.72 -19.01
C SER A 24 15.44 -17.66 -18.44
N PRO A 25 15.17 -17.11 -17.24
CA PRO A 25 15.93 -15.99 -16.71
C PRO A 25 17.42 -16.34 -16.66
N ASP A 26 18.29 -15.40 -17.06
CA ASP A 26 19.73 -15.60 -16.95
C ASP A 26 20.12 -15.77 -15.47
N ILE A 27 20.75 -16.89 -15.13
CA ILE A 27 21.04 -17.25 -13.73
C ILE A 27 22.44 -16.77 -13.35
N PHE A 28 22.54 -16.01 -12.25
CA PHE A 28 23.80 -15.52 -11.70
C PHE A 28 24.45 -16.53 -10.74
N VAL A 29 23.66 -17.08 -9.82
CA VAL A 29 24.09 -18.10 -8.85
C VAL A 29 22.97 -19.08 -8.57
N GLU A 30 23.32 -20.35 -8.39
CA GLU A 30 22.44 -21.43 -7.97
C GLU A 30 22.93 -21.99 -6.63
N VAL A 31 22.00 -22.26 -5.71
CA VAL A 31 22.23 -22.94 -4.44
C VAL A 31 21.24 -24.10 -4.36
N HIS A 32 21.72 -25.33 -4.58
CA HIS A 32 20.90 -26.55 -4.49
C HIS A 32 19.53 -26.44 -5.20
N GLY A 33 19.51 -26.04 -6.48
CA GLY A 33 18.29 -25.87 -7.27
C GLY A 33 17.54 -24.55 -7.07
N GLN A 34 17.82 -23.78 -6.01
CA GLN A 34 17.34 -22.40 -5.87
C GLN A 34 18.25 -21.45 -6.66
N VAL A 35 17.67 -20.53 -7.41
CA VAL A 35 18.41 -19.66 -8.33
C VAL A 35 18.23 -18.19 -8.00
N LEU A 36 19.26 -17.39 -8.30
CA LEU A 36 19.21 -15.94 -8.30
C LEU A 36 19.50 -15.43 -9.70
N ALA A 37 18.56 -14.68 -10.27
CA ALA A 37 18.66 -14.14 -11.61
C ALA A 37 19.65 -12.97 -11.70
N THR A 38 20.31 -12.84 -12.86
CA THR A 38 21.34 -11.84 -13.15
C THR A 38 20.81 -10.42 -13.09
N ASP A 39 19.61 -10.18 -13.59
CA ASP A 39 18.94 -8.88 -13.57
C ASP A 39 18.70 -8.39 -12.13
N ALA A 40 18.27 -9.29 -11.24
CA ALA A 40 18.06 -8.98 -9.84
C ALA A 40 19.38 -8.57 -9.14
N VAL A 41 20.46 -9.29 -9.42
CA VAL A 41 21.80 -8.96 -8.91
C VAL A 41 22.25 -7.59 -9.42
N ILE A 42 22.12 -7.32 -10.72
CA ILE A 42 22.55 -6.05 -11.31
C ILE A 42 21.74 -4.88 -10.74
N LYS A 43 20.41 -5.01 -10.65
CA LYS A 43 19.55 -3.97 -10.08
C LYS A 43 19.92 -3.66 -8.62
N ALA A 44 20.18 -4.70 -7.82
CA ALA A 44 20.60 -4.51 -6.44
C ALA A 44 22.01 -3.91 -6.33
N TYR A 45 22.96 -4.37 -7.14
CA TYR A 45 24.34 -3.87 -7.13
C TYR A 45 24.39 -2.40 -7.52
N ARG A 46 23.64 -1.95 -8.53
CA ARG A 46 23.57 -0.53 -8.94
C ARG A 46 23.21 0.42 -7.79
N ASN A 47 22.36 -0.05 -6.88
CA ASN A 47 21.90 0.75 -5.74
C ASN A 47 22.85 0.69 -4.52
N SER A 48 23.86 -0.17 -4.57
CA SER A 48 24.82 -0.40 -3.48
C SER A 48 25.87 0.71 -3.37
N ASP A 49 26.46 0.84 -2.18
CA ASP A 49 27.56 1.79 -1.96
C ASP A 49 28.83 1.33 -2.69
N GLU A 50 29.04 0.03 -2.83
CA GLU A 50 30.12 -0.57 -3.60
C GLU A 50 30.07 -0.09 -5.05
N PHE A 51 28.89 -0.12 -5.69
CA PHE A 51 28.75 0.44 -7.03
C PHE A 51 29.00 1.94 -7.02
N LYS A 52 28.40 2.72 -6.12
CA LYS A 52 28.54 4.19 -6.12
C LYS A 52 30.00 4.65 -5.95
N THR A 53 30.74 4.02 -5.04
CA THR A 53 32.09 4.42 -4.65
C THR A 53 33.19 3.90 -5.57
N GLN A 54 32.98 2.75 -6.22
CA GLN A 54 34.00 2.17 -7.09
C GLN A 54 34.09 2.89 -8.44
N LYS A 55 35.32 3.17 -8.87
CA LYS A 55 35.60 3.68 -10.22
C LYS A 55 35.34 2.61 -11.29
N GLU A 56 35.67 1.36 -10.97
CA GLU A 56 35.46 0.19 -11.80
C GLU A 56 34.98 -0.97 -10.91
N VAL A 57 33.94 -1.66 -11.37
CA VAL A 57 33.39 -2.83 -10.72
C VAL A 57 34.31 -4.02 -10.95
N GLN A 58 34.83 -4.56 -9.85
CA GLN A 58 35.69 -5.74 -9.87
C GLN A 58 34.90 -7.03 -9.66
N ARG A 59 35.34 -8.12 -10.33
CA ARG A 59 34.73 -9.45 -10.18
C ARG A 59 34.61 -9.90 -8.72
N GLN A 60 35.67 -9.70 -7.94
CA GLN A 60 35.69 -10.10 -6.53
C GLN A 60 34.70 -9.28 -5.70
N SER A 61 34.57 -7.99 -5.97
CA SER A 61 33.59 -7.12 -5.30
C SER A 61 32.16 -7.57 -5.59
N LEU A 62 31.84 -7.85 -6.85
CA LEU A 62 30.50 -8.30 -7.24
C LEU A 62 30.15 -9.67 -6.62
N ILE A 63 31.08 -10.62 -6.61
CA ILE A 63 30.88 -11.93 -5.97
C ILE A 63 30.76 -11.79 -4.45
N LYS A 64 31.56 -10.92 -3.83
CA LYS A 64 31.48 -10.64 -2.39
C LYS A 64 30.12 -10.08 -2.04
N PHE A 65 29.65 -9.06 -2.76
CA PHE A 65 28.32 -8.49 -2.61
C PHE A 65 27.23 -9.56 -2.72
N VAL A 66 27.28 -10.42 -3.75
CA VAL A 66 26.27 -11.48 -3.91
C VAL A 66 26.31 -12.47 -2.73
N ASN A 67 27.51 -12.83 -2.27
CA ASN A 67 27.66 -13.72 -1.11
C ASN A 67 27.10 -13.12 0.18
N GLU A 68 27.35 -11.84 0.43
CA GLU A 68 26.96 -11.16 1.65
C GLU A 68 25.47 -10.77 1.66
N LYS A 69 24.89 -10.48 0.49
CA LYS A 69 23.52 -9.96 0.38
C LYS A 69 22.47 -10.98 -0.03
N PHE A 70 22.84 -12.12 -0.62
CA PHE A 70 21.86 -13.07 -1.18
C PHE A 70 22.12 -14.53 -0.86
N VAL A 71 23.39 -14.96 -0.81
CA VAL A 71 23.69 -16.39 -0.64
C VAL A 71 23.22 -16.91 0.73
N GLY A 72 23.27 -16.10 1.78
CA GLY A 72 22.73 -16.47 3.10
C GLY A 72 21.23 -16.78 3.04
N ASP A 73 20.46 -15.86 2.46
CA ASP A 73 19.00 -15.99 2.28
C ASP A 73 18.64 -17.22 1.43
N LEU A 74 19.36 -17.44 0.32
CA LEU A 74 19.19 -18.66 -0.50
C LEU A 74 19.48 -19.94 0.30
N LEU A 75 20.51 -19.94 1.14
CA LEU A 75 20.82 -21.10 1.98
C LEU A 75 19.73 -21.35 3.02
N PHE A 76 19.19 -20.30 3.66
CA PHE A 76 18.07 -20.43 4.59
C PHE A 76 16.81 -20.95 3.90
N ARG A 77 16.53 -20.48 2.69
CA ARG A 77 15.42 -20.98 1.88
C ARG A 77 15.57 -22.45 1.54
N VAL A 78 16.72 -22.87 1.01
CA VAL A 78 17.01 -24.28 0.73
C VAL A 78 16.85 -25.12 1.99
N ALA A 79 17.46 -24.70 3.10
CA ALA A 79 17.36 -25.40 4.37
C ALA A 79 15.91 -25.51 4.88
N GLY A 80 15.12 -24.46 4.68
CA GLY A 80 13.71 -24.44 5.05
C GLY A 80 12.87 -25.43 4.23
N TYR A 81 13.10 -25.52 2.93
CA TYR A 81 12.43 -26.50 2.06
C TYR A 81 12.85 -27.95 2.37
N GLU A 82 14.13 -28.20 2.66
CA GLU A 82 14.62 -29.50 3.13
C GLU A 82 13.95 -29.93 4.45
N GLN A 83 13.51 -28.98 5.28
CA GLN A 83 12.76 -29.22 6.51
C GLN A 83 11.24 -29.19 6.34
N HIS A 84 10.74 -29.09 5.10
CA HIS A 84 9.33 -28.98 4.79
C HIS A 84 8.62 -27.80 5.47
N LEU A 85 9.32 -26.68 5.71
CA LEU A 85 8.75 -25.51 6.37
C LEU A 85 7.66 -24.84 5.52
N GLU A 86 7.58 -25.11 4.22
CA GLU A 86 6.45 -24.70 3.40
C GLU A 86 5.13 -25.29 3.89
N LYS A 87 5.17 -26.46 4.54
CA LYS A 87 3.98 -27.11 5.13
C LYS A 87 3.71 -26.68 6.57
N ASN A 88 4.57 -25.83 7.14
CA ASN A 88 4.36 -25.33 8.49
C ASN A 88 3.01 -24.58 8.58
N PRO A 89 2.17 -24.83 9.61
CA PRO A 89 0.86 -24.19 9.75
C PRO A 89 0.92 -22.65 9.78
N GLU A 90 1.96 -22.07 10.37
CA GLU A 90 2.16 -20.63 10.41
C GLU A 90 2.45 -20.07 9.02
N VAL A 91 3.34 -20.72 8.26
CA VAL A 91 3.65 -20.37 6.87
C VAL A 91 2.41 -20.48 5.98
N GLN A 92 1.65 -21.57 6.09
CA GLN A 92 0.40 -21.77 5.34
C GLN A 92 -0.65 -20.72 5.68
N THR A 93 -0.79 -20.38 6.97
CA THR A 93 -1.71 -19.32 7.42
C THR A 93 -1.29 -17.96 6.84
N MET A 94 0.00 -17.62 6.89
CA MET A 94 0.51 -16.37 6.31
C MET A 94 0.33 -16.32 4.79
N LEU A 95 0.53 -17.43 4.08
CA LEU A 95 0.28 -17.54 2.64
C LEU A 95 -1.18 -17.25 2.30
N GLN A 96 -2.12 -17.89 2.99
CA GLN A 96 -3.55 -17.67 2.77
C GLN A 96 -3.96 -16.22 3.07
N ASN A 97 -3.49 -15.67 4.19
CA ASN A 97 -3.79 -14.29 4.58
C ASN A 97 -3.28 -13.27 3.56
N ARG A 98 -2.11 -13.52 2.95
CA ARG A 98 -1.53 -12.62 1.94
C ARG A 98 -2.02 -12.89 0.51
N LYS A 99 -2.53 -14.09 0.22
CA LYS A 99 -3.08 -14.46 -1.10
C LYS A 99 -4.07 -13.42 -1.60
N ARG A 100 -4.99 -13.01 -0.73
CA ARG A 100 -5.99 -12.00 -1.05
C ARG A 100 -5.35 -10.65 -1.39
N HIS A 101 -4.36 -10.21 -0.63
CA HIS A 101 -3.64 -8.96 -0.90
C HIS A 101 -2.89 -8.99 -2.24
N LEU A 102 -2.31 -10.13 -2.63
CA LEU A 102 -1.66 -10.29 -3.93
C LEU A 102 -2.64 -10.22 -5.11
N LEU A 103 -3.90 -10.60 -4.89
CA LEU A 103 -4.93 -10.57 -5.93
C LEU A 103 -5.56 -9.18 -6.06
N ILE A 104 -6.00 -8.60 -4.93
CA ILE A 104 -6.86 -7.40 -4.93
C ILE A 104 -6.25 -6.18 -4.24
N GLY A 105 -5.02 -6.25 -3.71
CA GLY A 105 -4.33 -5.08 -3.16
C GLY A 105 -3.97 -4.07 -4.25
N LYS A 106 -3.62 -2.82 -3.90
CA LYS A 106 -3.31 -1.75 -4.86
C LYS A 106 -2.24 -2.11 -5.91
N ASN A 107 -1.31 -3.00 -5.55
CA ASN A 107 -0.27 -3.51 -6.45
C ASN A 107 -0.53 -4.96 -6.89
N GLY A 108 -1.71 -5.50 -6.58
CA GLY A 108 -2.11 -6.87 -6.87
C GLY A 108 -2.44 -7.08 -8.34
N VAL A 109 -2.60 -8.35 -8.71
CA VAL A 109 -2.79 -8.80 -10.10
C VAL A 109 -4.03 -8.17 -10.73
N LEU A 110 -5.11 -7.96 -9.97
CA LEU A 110 -6.30 -7.28 -10.48
C LEU A 110 -5.99 -5.87 -10.94
N PHE A 111 -5.37 -5.05 -10.09
CA PHE A 111 -5.03 -3.66 -10.42
C PHE A 111 -4.10 -3.58 -11.63
N GLN A 112 -3.08 -4.45 -11.69
CA GLN A 112 -2.18 -4.50 -12.85
C GLN A 112 -2.90 -4.90 -14.14
N SER A 113 -3.96 -5.72 -14.03
CA SER A 113 -4.75 -6.17 -15.17
C SER A 113 -5.78 -5.14 -15.63
N ILE A 114 -6.43 -4.41 -14.72
CA ILE A 114 -7.52 -3.49 -15.06
C ILE A 114 -7.08 -2.04 -15.25
N VAL A 115 -6.03 -1.61 -14.53
CA VAL A 115 -5.52 -0.23 -14.62
C VAL A 115 -4.45 -0.19 -15.70
N PRO A 116 -4.59 0.64 -16.75
CA PRO A 116 -3.57 0.78 -17.78
C PRO A 116 -2.21 1.14 -17.17
N ALA A 117 -1.16 0.42 -17.60
CA ALA A 117 0.21 0.65 -17.12
C ALA A 117 0.67 2.09 -17.41
N ASN A 118 0.35 2.58 -18.60
CA ASN A 118 0.54 3.96 -19.01
C ASN A 118 -0.83 4.59 -19.27
N ILE A 119 -1.15 5.62 -18.50
CA ILE A 119 -2.24 6.53 -18.87
C ILE A 119 -1.64 7.55 -19.81
N GLU A 120 -1.98 7.48 -21.09
CA GLU A 120 -1.59 8.49 -22.05
C GLU A 120 -2.27 9.82 -21.69
N ILE A 121 -1.46 10.86 -21.57
CA ILE A 121 -1.89 12.24 -21.34
C ILE A 121 -1.30 13.04 -22.49
N SER A 122 -2.16 13.62 -23.31
CA SER A 122 -1.69 14.46 -24.42
C SER A 122 -1.10 15.78 -23.89
N GLU A 123 -0.24 16.43 -24.68
CA GLU A 123 0.28 17.76 -24.34
C GLU A 123 -0.85 18.79 -24.16
N GLU A 124 -1.93 18.67 -24.94
CA GLU A 124 -3.11 19.52 -24.83
C GLU A 124 -3.82 19.32 -23.49
N GLU A 125 -4.04 18.05 -23.10
CA GLU A 125 -4.62 17.68 -21.81
C GLU A 125 -3.76 18.19 -20.65
N LEU A 126 -2.44 18.04 -20.75
CA LEU A 126 -1.51 18.46 -19.71
C LEU A 126 -1.40 19.99 -19.60
N THR A 127 -1.46 20.70 -20.73
CA THR A 127 -1.49 22.17 -20.77
C THR A 127 -2.80 22.70 -20.17
N ALA A 128 -3.94 22.11 -20.54
CA ALA A 128 -5.23 22.46 -19.95
C ALA A 128 -5.25 22.21 -18.44
N PHE A 129 -4.66 21.08 -18.01
CA PHE A 129 -4.47 20.76 -16.59
C PHE A 129 -3.60 21.80 -15.87
N TYR A 130 -2.47 22.21 -16.46
CA TYR A 130 -1.61 23.26 -15.92
C TYR A 130 -2.34 24.60 -15.75
N ILE A 131 -3.11 25.01 -16.76
CA ILE A 131 -3.90 26.25 -16.72
C ILE A 131 -4.93 26.18 -15.58
N LYS A 132 -5.66 25.07 -15.44
CA LYS A 132 -6.59 24.88 -14.33
C LYS A 132 -5.88 24.87 -12.98
N ASN A 133 -4.67 24.29 -12.90
CA ASN A 133 -3.90 24.23 -11.66
C ASN A 133 -3.35 25.59 -11.19
N ARG A 134 -3.40 26.63 -12.05
CA ARG A 134 -3.16 28.02 -11.66
C ARG A 134 -4.32 28.63 -10.89
N LEU A 135 -5.47 27.97 -10.84
CA LEU A 135 -6.63 28.46 -10.11
C LEU A 135 -6.72 27.76 -8.76
N GLU A 136 -7.02 28.55 -7.73
CA GLU A 136 -7.49 28.05 -6.45
C GLU A 136 -8.93 28.50 -6.24
N LEU A 137 -9.75 27.56 -5.80
CA LEU A 137 -11.18 27.75 -5.61
C LEU A 137 -11.50 27.79 -4.12
N ARG A 138 -12.45 28.64 -3.75
CA ARG A 138 -13.08 28.62 -2.43
C ARG A 138 -14.55 28.32 -2.61
N VAL A 139 -15.03 27.24 -1.97
CA VAL A 139 -16.40 26.75 -2.16
C VAL A 139 -17.10 26.55 -0.82
N ASN A 140 -18.42 26.73 -0.80
CA ASN A 140 -19.26 26.11 0.22
C ASN A 140 -19.74 24.75 -0.28
N HIS A 141 -20.07 23.83 0.64
CA HIS A 141 -20.71 22.57 0.25
C HIS A 141 -21.85 22.16 1.17
N ILE A 142 -22.73 21.34 0.62
CA ILE A 142 -23.69 20.50 1.34
C ILE A 142 -23.26 19.07 1.08
N ARG A 143 -22.93 18.34 2.15
CA ARG A 143 -22.69 16.90 2.10
C ARG A 143 -23.84 16.15 2.77
N VAL A 144 -24.48 15.28 2.01
CA VAL A 144 -25.52 14.35 2.47
C VAL A 144 -25.21 12.94 1.99
N GLN A 145 -25.95 11.95 2.44
CA GLN A 145 -25.60 10.54 2.22
C GLN A 145 -26.56 9.81 1.29
N SER A 146 -27.69 10.43 0.93
CA SER A 146 -28.60 9.89 -0.07
C SER A 146 -28.72 10.82 -1.28
N LEU A 147 -28.76 10.23 -2.48
CA LEU A 147 -29.05 10.94 -3.71
C LEU A 147 -30.41 11.65 -3.63
N ALA A 148 -31.44 10.97 -3.08
CA ALA A 148 -32.77 11.53 -2.98
C ALA A 148 -32.83 12.82 -2.14
N LEU A 149 -32.10 12.87 -1.01
CA LEU A 149 -31.97 14.09 -0.23
C LEU A 149 -31.16 15.15 -0.98
N ALA A 150 -30.06 14.76 -1.62
CA ALA A 150 -29.25 15.69 -2.42
C ALA A 150 -30.07 16.32 -3.57
N ASP A 151 -30.84 15.52 -4.29
CA ASP A 151 -31.74 15.98 -5.35
C ASP A 151 -32.81 16.93 -4.81
N SER A 152 -33.40 16.60 -3.66
CA SER A 152 -34.42 17.43 -3.01
C SER A 152 -33.84 18.79 -2.60
N LEU A 153 -32.67 18.80 -1.95
CA LEU A 153 -31.97 20.03 -1.58
C LEU A 153 -31.55 20.83 -2.81
N TYR A 154 -31.11 20.18 -3.89
CA TYR A 154 -30.78 20.84 -5.14
C TYR A 154 -32.00 21.54 -5.77
N GLN A 155 -33.18 20.92 -5.75
CA GLN A 155 -34.41 21.58 -6.22
C GLN A 155 -34.77 22.80 -5.37
N LEU A 156 -34.65 22.70 -4.04
CA LEU A 156 -34.86 23.84 -3.14
C LEU A 156 -33.90 25.00 -3.45
N LEU A 157 -32.62 24.70 -3.64
CA LEU A 157 -31.61 25.69 -4.02
C LEU A 157 -31.93 26.35 -5.37
N LYS A 158 -32.36 25.58 -6.36
CA LYS A 158 -32.80 26.12 -7.65
C LYS A 158 -34.03 27.02 -7.54
N ASN A 159 -34.87 26.81 -6.53
CA ASN A 159 -36.04 27.63 -6.24
C ASN A 159 -35.70 28.89 -5.39
N GLY A 160 -34.43 29.12 -5.07
CA GLY A 160 -33.96 30.33 -4.40
C GLY A 160 -33.80 30.20 -2.88
N GLU A 161 -33.93 29.01 -2.31
CA GLU A 161 -33.65 28.77 -0.90
C GLU A 161 -32.18 29.09 -0.55
N ASN A 162 -31.95 29.56 0.67
CA ASN A 162 -30.62 29.98 1.08
C ASN A 162 -29.68 28.77 1.29
N PHE A 163 -28.57 28.74 0.54
CA PHE A 163 -27.59 27.67 0.60
C PHE A 163 -27.02 27.48 2.00
N GLU A 164 -26.70 28.58 2.67
CA GLU A 164 -26.09 28.59 3.99
C GLU A 164 -27.01 28.02 5.07
N GLN A 165 -28.31 28.27 4.98
CA GLN A 165 -29.33 27.72 5.87
C GLN A 165 -29.55 26.22 5.62
N LEU A 166 -29.70 25.81 4.36
CA LEU A 166 -29.85 24.38 4.03
C LEU A 166 -28.63 23.58 4.46
N ALA A 167 -27.43 24.11 4.26
CA ALA A 167 -26.22 23.43 4.68
C ALA A 167 -26.09 23.35 6.22
N GLN A 168 -26.49 24.38 6.98
CA GLN A 168 -26.53 24.30 8.44
C GLN A 168 -27.51 23.25 8.96
N ASN A 169 -28.65 23.11 8.29
CA ASN A 169 -29.73 22.23 8.74
C ASN A 169 -29.50 20.76 8.35
N TYR A 170 -28.80 20.51 7.24
CA TYR A 170 -28.73 19.17 6.63
C TYR A 170 -27.31 18.65 6.37
N ALA A 171 -26.28 19.50 6.33
CA ALA A 171 -24.92 19.05 6.03
C ALA A 171 -24.16 18.62 7.28
N HIS A 172 -23.39 17.54 7.14
CA HIS A 172 -22.57 17.00 8.24
C HIS A 172 -21.29 17.82 8.50
N ASN A 173 -20.87 18.62 7.51
CA ASN A 173 -19.84 19.65 7.59
C ASN A 173 -20.21 20.70 6.54
N TYR A 174 -20.32 21.97 6.93
CA TYR A 174 -20.89 23.02 6.07
C TYR A 174 -19.83 23.96 5.46
N ARG A 175 -18.64 24.07 6.05
CA ARG A 175 -17.70 25.13 5.67
C ARG A 175 -16.32 24.61 5.33
N VAL A 176 -15.95 24.78 4.07
CA VAL A 176 -14.55 24.80 3.62
C VAL A 176 -14.23 26.25 3.27
N ASN A 177 -13.75 27.02 4.25
CA ASN A 177 -13.37 28.42 4.03
C ASN A 177 -11.93 28.57 3.50
N GLU A 178 -11.33 27.48 3.07
CA GLU A 178 -9.97 27.44 2.56
C GLU A 178 -10.00 27.33 1.04
N PHE A 179 -9.08 28.04 0.41
CA PHE A 179 -8.79 27.85 -0.99
C PHE A 179 -8.19 26.47 -1.21
N PHE A 180 -8.55 25.82 -2.31
CA PHE A 180 -7.91 24.59 -2.76
C PHE A 180 -7.65 24.62 -4.25
N GLY A 181 -6.51 24.05 -4.66
CA GLY A 181 -6.15 23.78 -6.04
C GLY A 181 -6.45 22.33 -6.44
N ILE A 182 -5.91 21.92 -7.58
CA ILE A 182 -6.01 20.53 -8.04
C ILE A 182 -5.07 19.62 -7.25
N GLY A 183 -5.56 18.43 -6.89
CA GLY A 183 -4.87 17.40 -6.13
C GLY A 183 -4.82 17.66 -4.62
N GLU A 184 -5.57 18.64 -4.13
CA GLU A 184 -5.67 19.00 -2.71
C GLU A 184 -6.94 18.44 -2.06
N ARG A 185 -7.90 17.97 -2.88
CA ARG A 185 -9.17 17.35 -2.49
C ARG A 185 -9.42 16.08 -3.33
N ASP A 186 -10.57 15.45 -3.06
CA ASP A 186 -11.02 14.29 -3.84
C ASP A 186 -11.21 14.66 -5.33
N PRO A 187 -10.71 13.87 -6.29
CA PRO A 187 -10.72 14.27 -7.71
C PRO A 187 -12.12 14.50 -8.29
N ILE A 188 -13.14 13.74 -7.85
CA ILE A 188 -14.52 13.94 -8.31
C ILE A 188 -15.06 15.27 -7.78
N TYR A 189 -14.73 15.59 -6.53
CA TYR A 189 -15.07 16.87 -5.92
C TYR A 189 -14.42 18.06 -6.64
N GLU A 190 -13.14 17.95 -6.98
CA GLU A 190 -12.42 18.99 -7.72
C GLU A 190 -13.02 19.20 -9.11
N MET A 191 -13.26 18.11 -9.86
CA MET A 191 -13.88 18.20 -11.19
C MET A 191 -15.19 18.99 -11.16
N ALA A 192 -16.07 18.66 -10.22
CA ALA A 192 -17.32 19.38 -10.04
C ALA A 192 -17.10 20.86 -9.69
N ALA A 193 -16.06 21.19 -8.91
CA ALA A 193 -15.78 22.56 -8.49
C ALA A 193 -15.23 23.43 -9.62
N PHE A 194 -14.30 22.90 -10.41
CA PHE A 194 -13.65 23.60 -11.52
C PHE A 194 -14.56 23.79 -12.75
N GLU A 195 -15.75 23.18 -12.75
CA GLU A 195 -16.78 23.39 -13.79
C GLU A 195 -17.70 24.58 -13.50
N LEU A 196 -17.68 25.13 -12.27
CA LEU A 196 -18.61 26.18 -11.85
C LEU A 196 -18.11 27.59 -12.16
N ALA A 197 -19.04 28.48 -12.47
CA ALA A 197 -18.83 29.92 -12.39
C ALA A 197 -18.99 30.43 -10.95
N VAL A 198 -18.35 31.57 -10.63
CA VAL A 198 -18.48 32.19 -9.30
C VAL A 198 -19.95 32.52 -9.02
N GLY A 199 -20.47 32.03 -7.88
CA GLY A 199 -21.87 32.13 -7.47
C GLY A 199 -22.75 30.94 -7.87
N GLU A 200 -22.27 30.07 -8.77
CA GLU A 200 -23.01 28.90 -9.26
C GLU A 200 -22.99 27.74 -8.26
N ILE A 201 -24.01 26.88 -8.34
CA ILE A 201 -24.13 25.62 -7.60
C ILE A 201 -24.00 24.41 -8.54
N SER A 202 -23.33 23.35 -8.09
CA SER A 202 -23.27 22.09 -8.84
C SER A 202 -24.59 21.33 -8.80
N LYS A 203 -24.78 20.42 -9.75
CA LYS A 203 -25.72 19.30 -9.55
C LYS A 203 -25.23 18.39 -8.42
N PRO A 204 -26.10 17.56 -7.80
CA PRO A 204 -25.66 16.50 -6.91
C PRO A 204 -24.67 15.56 -7.58
N PHE A 205 -23.54 15.31 -6.94
CA PHE A 205 -22.55 14.32 -7.39
C PHE A 205 -22.08 13.46 -6.23
N LYS A 206 -21.59 12.25 -6.51
CA LYS A 206 -21.18 11.26 -5.51
C LYS A 206 -19.67 11.09 -5.50
N ASN A 207 -19.08 11.01 -4.32
CA ASN A 207 -17.75 10.40 -4.14
C ASN A 207 -17.76 9.44 -2.94
N ALA A 208 -16.59 8.93 -2.54
CA ALA A 208 -16.46 7.97 -1.44
C ALA A 208 -17.01 8.47 -0.09
N ASN A 209 -17.16 9.79 0.10
CA ASN A 209 -17.62 10.42 1.34
C ASN A 209 -19.12 10.79 1.36
N GLY A 210 -19.86 10.49 0.29
CA GLY A 210 -21.29 10.76 0.16
C GLY A 210 -21.66 11.55 -1.09
N TYR A 211 -22.81 12.20 -1.05
CA TYR A 211 -23.33 13.09 -2.09
C TYR A 211 -23.10 14.55 -1.74
N PHE A 212 -22.65 15.32 -2.72
CA PHE A 212 -22.25 16.70 -2.57
C PHE A 212 -23.04 17.62 -3.50
N ILE A 213 -23.35 18.80 -2.99
CA ILE A 213 -23.69 19.99 -3.77
C ILE A 213 -22.71 21.05 -3.34
N ILE A 214 -22.01 21.67 -4.28
CA ILE A 214 -21.02 22.71 -3.97
C ILE A 214 -21.44 24.03 -4.59
N LYS A 215 -21.06 25.13 -3.96
CA LYS A 215 -21.26 26.50 -4.44
C LYS A 215 -19.92 27.19 -4.56
N LEU A 216 -19.55 27.64 -5.75
CA LEU A 216 -18.30 28.37 -5.94
C LEU A 216 -18.45 29.79 -5.39
N LEU A 217 -17.62 30.15 -4.42
CA LEU A 217 -17.65 31.47 -3.78
C LEU A 217 -16.64 32.42 -4.42
N GLU A 218 -15.46 31.90 -4.74
CA GLU A 218 -14.34 32.68 -5.23
C GLU A 218 -13.37 31.80 -6.02
N SER A 219 -12.76 32.39 -7.05
CA SER A 219 -11.66 31.79 -7.80
C SER A 219 -10.53 32.81 -7.86
N ARG A 220 -9.31 32.39 -7.56
CA ARG A 220 -8.12 33.24 -7.64
C ARG A 220 -6.99 32.55 -8.38
N GLU A 221 -6.09 33.34 -8.96
CA GLU A 221 -4.88 32.80 -9.56
C GLU A 221 -3.77 32.62 -8.52
N ARG A 222 -3.02 31.52 -8.62
CA ARG A 222 -1.77 31.27 -7.94
C ARG A 222 -0.61 31.23 -8.92
N GLN A 223 0.55 31.67 -8.45
CA GLN A 223 1.79 31.59 -9.23
C GLN A 223 2.29 30.14 -9.23
N LEU A 224 2.42 29.56 -10.43
CA LEU A 224 3.07 28.27 -10.63
C LEU A 224 4.42 28.47 -11.33
N PRO A 225 5.39 27.56 -11.11
CA PRO A 225 6.58 27.49 -11.95
C PRO A 225 6.23 27.36 -13.45
N PRO A 226 7.16 27.70 -14.36
CA PRO A 226 6.96 27.51 -15.80
C PRO A 226 6.58 26.07 -16.12
N PHE A 227 5.65 25.87 -17.06
CA PHE A 227 5.12 24.55 -17.44
C PHE A 227 6.21 23.49 -17.61
N GLU A 228 7.27 23.81 -18.38
CA GLU A 228 8.41 22.92 -18.63
C GLU A 228 9.07 22.39 -17.35
N SER A 229 9.14 23.22 -16.29
CA SER A 229 9.79 22.84 -15.03
C SER A 229 8.95 21.90 -14.16
N VAL A 230 7.64 21.82 -14.41
CA VAL A 230 6.69 21.02 -13.64
C VAL A 230 5.96 19.98 -14.47
N ARG A 231 6.26 19.88 -15.77
CA ARG A 231 5.58 19.03 -16.75
C ARG A 231 5.48 17.58 -16.27
N ASP A 232 6.59 16.97 -15.85
CA ASP A 232 6.62 15.57 -15.44
C ASP A 232 5.85 15.32 -14.14
N SER A 233 5.99 16.22 -13.16
CA SER A 233 5.25 16.16 -11.89
C SER A 233 3.73 16.33 -12.11
N LEU A 234 3.33 17.26 -12.98
CA LEU A 234 1.93 17.44 -13.36
C LEU A 234 1.37 16.23 -14.11
N SER A 235 2.18 15.61 -14.97
CA SER A 235 1.79 14.40 -15.69
C SER A 235 1.54 13.25 -14.71
N GLU A 236 2.42 13.05 -13.72
CA GLU A 236 2.24 12.06 -12.67
C GLU A 236 0.99 12.35 -11.81
N GLN A 237 0.81 13.60 -11.39
CA GLN A 237 -0.37 14.03 -10.63
C GLN A 237 -1.67 13.76 -11.41
N PHE A 238 -1.71 14.15 -12.69
CA PHE A 238 -2.90 13.99 -13.51
C PHE A 238 -3.17 12.51 -13.84
N ALA A 239 -2.12 11.71 -14.04
CA ALA A 239 -2.26 10.26 -14.16
C ALA A 239 -2.86 9.66 -12.89
N GLY A 240 -2.45 10.12 -11.70
CA GLY A 240 -3.04 9.72 -10.41
C GLY A 240 -4.54 10.02 -10.34
N ILE A 241 -4.96 11.22 -10.76
CA ILE A 241 -6.38 11.61 -10.83
C ILE A 241 -7.16 10.72 -11.80
N LYS A 242 -6.65 10.51 -13.03
CA LYS A 242 -7.29 9.62 -14.02
C LYS A 242 -7.44 8.18 -13.48
N LYS A 243 -6.43 7.66 -12.76
CA LYS A 243 -6.51 6.34 -12.09
C LYS A 243 -7.59 6.30 -11.03
N ALA A 244 -7.72 7.34 -10.19
CA ALA A 244 -8.74 7.40 -9.15
C ALA A 244 -10.16 7.41 -9.74
N LEU A 245 -10.38 8.18 -10.81
CA LEU A 245 -11.68 8.24 -11.52
C LEU A 245 -12.03 6.91 -12.17
N PHE A 246 -11.04 6.24 -12.78
CA PHE A 246 -11.21 4.91 -13.33
C PHE A 246 -11.63 3.91 -12.24
N MET A 247 -10.93 3.89 -11.11
CA MET A 247 -11.25 3.00 -9.99
C MET A 247 -12.63 3.26 -9.42
N SER A 248 -13.03 4.53 -9.28
CA SER A 248 -14.39 4.87 -8.83
C SER A 248 -15.45 4.32 -9.78
N SER A 249 -15.22 4.40 -11.10
CA SER A 249 -16.14 3.86 -12.10
C SER A 249 -16.20 2.33 -12.03
N TYR A 250 -15.05 1.69 -11.89
CA TYR A 250 -14.92 0.25 -11.73
C TYR A 250 -15.69 -0.26 -10.51
N PHE A 251 -15.59 0.39 -9.34
CA PHE A 251 -16.37 0.00 -8.16
C PHE A 251 -17.89 0.11 -8.38
N GLU A 252 -18.35 1.17 -9.05
CA GLU A 252 -19.76 1.31 -9.39
C GLU A 252 -20.23 0.22 -10.37
N ASP A 253 -19.38 -0.22 -11.30
CA ASP A 253 -19.66 -1.36 -12.16
C ASP A 253 -19.78 -2.67 -11.38
N LEU A 254 -18.86 -2.95 -10.44
CA LEU A 254 -18.95 -4.14 -9.58
C LEU A 254 -20.25 -4.16 -8.77
N HIS A 255 -20.60 -3.04 -8.15
CA HIS A 255 -21.84 -2.91 -7.38
C HIS A 255 -23.11 -3.09 -8.23
N ARG A 256 -23.06 -2.76 -9.53
CA ARG A 256 -24.17 -3.03 -10.46
C ARG A 256 -24.21 -4.49 -10.92
N GLN A 257 -23.04 -5.11 -11.06
CA GLN A 257 -22.88 -6.46 -11.59
C GLN A 257 -23.30 -7.52 -10.57
N PHE A 258 -22.96 -7.34 -9.29
CA PHE A 258 -23.23 -8.31 -8.24
C PHE A 258 -24.54 -7.96 -7.53
N ASN A 259 -25.49 -8.90 -7.49
CA ASN A 259 -26.84 -8.68 -6.97
C ASN A 259 -26.87 -8.43 -5.46
N GLU A 260 -26.69 -7.18 -5.05
CA GLU A 260 -26.62 -6.79 -3.64
C GLU A 260 -27.99 -6.71 -2.97
N LYS A 261 -28.08 -7.28 -1.77
CA LYS A 261 -29.24 -7.19 -0.89
C LYS A 261 -28.80 -6.71 0.49
N TYR A 262 -29.46 -5.65 0.95
CA TYR A 262 -29.17 -5.00 2.22
C TYR A 262 -30.17 -5.47 3.28
N ASN A 263 -29.67 -5.66 4.51
CA ASN A 263 -30.51 -5.92 5.67
C ASN A 263 -30.82 -4.60 6.39
N ASP A 264 -31.79 -3.85 5.87
CA ASP A 264 -32.13 -2.51 6.37
C ASP A 264 -32.49 -2.50 7.84
N LYS A 265 -33.07 -3.58 8.38
CA LYS A 265 -33.41 -3.69 9.80
C LYS A 265 -32.16 -3.61 10.68
N VAL A 266 -31.12 -4.36 10.31
CA VAL A 266 -29.86 -4.41 11.05
C VAL A 266 -29.03 -3.16 10.81
N LEU A 267 -29.02 -2.64 9.58
CA LEU A 267 -28.36 -1.38 9.26
C LEU A 267 -28.95 -0.19 10.04
N GLN A 268 -30.27 -0.17 10.25
CA GLN A 268 -30.92 0.81 11.12
C GLN A 268 -30.44 0.73 12.57
N GLU A 269 -30.10 -0.46 13.08
CA GLU A 269 -29.53 -0.59 14.43
C GLU A 269 -28.15 0.07 14.50
N ILE A 270 -27.31 -0.09 13.46
CA ILE A 270 -26.01 0.60 13.38
C ILE A 270 -26.20 2.11 13.52
N CYS A 271 -27.14 2.70 12.79
CA CYS A 271 -27.45 4.13 12.88
C CYS A 271 -27.77 4.59 14.31
N ARG A 272 -28.50 3.76 15.08
CA ARG A 272 -28.91 4.06 16.46
C ARG A 272 -27.78 3.98 17.49
N THR A 273 -26.62 3.44 17.11
CA THR A 273 -25.48 3.24 18.01
C THR A 273 -24.43 4.34 17.97
N PHE A 274 -24.55 5.29 17.04
CA PHE A 274 -23.69 6.46 17.02
C PHE A 274 -24.10 7.46 18.10
N GLU A 275 -23.15 7.79 18.99
CA GLU A 275 -23.34 8.77 20.04
C GLU A 275 -22.63 10.07 19.68
N ASN A 276 -23.33 11.19 19.70
CA ASN A 276 -22.72 12.51 19.63
C ASN A 276 -22.12 12.87 21.00
N ARG A 277 -20.80 13.01 21.08
CA ARG A 277 -20.10 13.51 22.27
C ARG A 277 -19.41 14.82 21.93
N ASN A 278 -20.11 15.94 22.15
CA ASN A 278 -19.61 17.30 21.89
C ASN A 278 -19.18 17.53 20.43
N GLY A 279 -19.92 16.98 19.47
CA GLY A 279 -19.62 17.08 18.03
C GLY A 279 -18.71 15.96 17.51
N ASP A 280 -18.18 15.09 18.39
CA ASP A 280 -17.44 13.89 18.02
C ASP A 280 -18.37 12.68 18.06
N TYR A 281 -18.75 12.17 16.89
CA TYR A 281 -19.61 11.01 16.77
C TYR A 281 -18.80 9.73 16.84
N LYS A 282 -19.10 8.87 17.82
CA LYS A 282 -18.43 7.57 17.98
C LYS A 282 -19.42 6.43 17.91
N LEU A 283 -19.03 5.38 17.19
CA LEU A 283 -19.74 4.11 17.17
C LEU A 283 -19.65 3.45 18.55
N ASN A 284 -20.80 3.18 19.18
CA ASN A 284 -20.86 2.38 20.39
C ASN A 284 -21.04 0.89 20.03
N SER A 285 -19.94 0.23 19.67
CA SER A 285 -19.95 -1.17 19.21
C SER A 285 -20.49 -2.17 20.26
N GLN A 286 -20.47 -1.82 21.55
CA GLN A 286 -21.09 -2.65 22.60
C GLN A 286 -22.60 -2.81 22.42
N ARG A 287 -23.28 -1.80 21.87
CA ARG A 287 -24.73 -1.86 21.59
C ARG A 287 -25.08 -2.77 20.42
N LEU A 288 -24.12 -3.07 19.55
CA LEU A 288 -24.29 -3.96 18.40
C LEU A 288 -23.99 -5.42 18.71
N ARG A 289 -23.59 -5.76 19.95
CA ARG A 289 -23.12 -7.11 20.32
C ARG A 289 -24.07 -8.25 19.92
N LYS A 290 -25.39 -8.01 19.94
CA LYS A 290 -26.41 -9.01 19.58
C LYS A 290 -26.60 -9.19 18.07
N PHE A 291 -26.11 -8.25 17.27
CA PHE A 291 -26.26 -8.23 15.81
C PHE A 291 -24.96 -8.54 15.08
N LEU A 292 -23.85 -8.76 15.79
CA LEU A 292 -22.52 -8.90 15.18
C LEU A 292 -22.45 -9.95 14.07
N ASP A 293 -23.14 -11.08 14.26
CA ASP A 293 -23.16 -12.19 13.30
C ASP A 293 -24.23 -12.04 12.21
N GLU A 294 -25.11 -11.03 12.31
CA GLU A 294 -26.18 -10.81 11.33
C GLU A 294 -25.60 -10.27 10.02
N PRO A 295 -26.06 -10.77 8.85
CA PRO A 295 -25.65 -10.23 7.56
C PRO A 295 -26.20 -8.81 7.40
N ALA A 296 -25.31 -7.86 7.14
CA ALA A 296 -25.65 -6.47 6.86
C ALA A 296 -25.86 -6.24 5.34
N ILE A 297 -25.04 -6.90 4.53
CA ILE A 297 -25.14 -6.91 3.06
C ILE A 297 -24.74 -8.29 2.53
N THR A 298 -25.46 -8.76 1.51
CA THR A 298 -25.20 -10.02 0.81
C THR A 298 -25.15 -9.76 -0.69
N SER A 299 -24.36 -10.52 -1.43
CA SER A 299 -24.31 -10.53 -2.89
C SER A 299 -23.95 -11.91 -3.40
N ASP A 300 -23.97 -12.11 -4.71
CA ASP A 300 -23.50 -13.36 -5.33
C ASP A 300 -21.99 -13.59 -5.12
N ALA A 301 -21.25 -12.54 -4.75
CA ALA A 301 -19.82 -12.57 -4.51
C ALA A 301 -19.43 -12.80 -3.04
N GLY A 302 -20.38 -12.67 -2.10
CA GLY A 302 -20.11 -12.85 -0.67
C GLY A 302 -21.11 -12.15 0.24
N GLN A 303 -20.78 -12.06 1.52
CA GLN A 303 -21.58 -11.34 2.51
C GLN A 303 -20.68 -10.61 3.50
N LYS A 304 -21.17 -9.50 4.03
CA LYS A 304 -20.58 -8.80 5.17
C LYS A 304 -21.57 -8.77 6.33
N THR A 305 -21.07 -9.12 7.49
CA THR A 305 -21.78 -9.08 8.77
C THR A 305 -21.69 -7.70 9.41
N VAL A 306 -22.48 -7.44 10.45
CA VAL A 306 -22.30 -6.22 11.26
C VAL A 306 -20.91 -6.14 11.85
N ALA A 307 -20.32 -7.27 12.29
CA ALA A 307 -18.96 -7.29 12.80
C ALA A 307 -17.93 -6.81 11.77
N ASP A 308 -18.11 -7.18 10.49
CA ASP A 308 -17.24 -6.71 9.40
C ASP A 308 -17.35 -5.20 9.21
N LEU A 309 -18.58 -4.67 9.20
CA LEU A 309 -18.84 -3.23 9.07
C LEU A 309 -18.25 -2.44 10.25
N VAL A 310 -18.42 -2.93 11.48
CA VAL A 310 -17.86 -2.32 12.70
C VAL A 310 -16.33 -2.30 12.61
N THR A 311 -15.72 -3.43 12.26
CA THR A 311 -14.26 -3.56 12.14
C THR A 311 -13.72 -2.64 11.05
N PHE A 312 -14.40 -2.57 9.90
CA PHE A 312 -14.04 -1.67 8.83
C PHE A 312 -14.11 -0.21 9.28
N TYR A 313 -15.23 0.21 9.89
CA TYR A 313 -15.42 1.56 10.40
C TYR A 313 -14.36 1.97 11.43
N GLU A 314 -14.07 1.11 12.40
CA GLU A 314 -13.06 1.34 13.44
C GLU A 314 -11.62 1.41 12.88
N SER A 315 -11.37 0.84 11.69
CA SER A 315 -10.09 0.91 10.98
C SER A 315 -9.90 2.18 10.15
N MET A 316 -10.95 2.96 9.92
CA MET A 316 -10.89 4.18 9.10
C MET A 316 -10.11 5.29 9.82
N SER A 317 -9.41 6.13 9.05
CA SER A 317 -8.82 7.36 9.61
C SER A 317 -9.92 8.35 10.01
N ARG A 318 -9.58 9.33 10.85
CA ARG A 318 -10.54 10.36 11.28
C ARG A 318 -11.11 11.13 10.08
N GLU A 319 -10.28 11.40 9.08
CA GLU A 319 -10.63 12.14 7.86
C GLU A 319 -11.54 11.34 6.94
N ALA A 320 -11.39 10.01 6.90
CA ALA A 320 -12.22 9.12 6.11
C ALA A 320 -13.51 8.72 6.84
N SER A 321 -13.49 8.67 8.17
CA SER A 321 -14.63 8.28 8.99
C SER A 321 -15.77 9.30 8.90
N PHE A 322 -17.00 8.83 9.05
CA PHE A 322 -18.20 9.66 9.02
C PHE A 322 -19.27 9.12 9.96
N PRO A 323 -20.02 9.98 10.64
CA PRO A 323 -21.13 9.50 11.48
C PRO A 323 -22.15 8.76 10.62
N ILE A 324 -22.66 7.64 11.13
CA ILE A 324 -23.70 6.85 10.49
C ILE A 324 -25.00 7.15 11.22
N LEU A 325 -25.75 8.13 10.73
CA LEU A 325 -26.94 8.66 11.38
C LEU A 325 -28.23 8.25 10.67
N GLN A 326 -28.13 7.95 9.37
CA GLN A 326 -29.25 7.56 8.52
C GLN A 326 -28.98 6.24 7.81
N LEU A 327 -30.05 5.59 7.32
CA LEU A 327 -29.95 4.30 6.64
C LEU A 327 -29.05 4.36 5.39
N ALA A 328 -29.08 5.47 4.66
CA ALA A 328 -28.21 5.68 3.50
C ALA A 328 -26.71 5.65 3.88
N ASP A 329 -26.35 6.18 5.05
CA ASP A 329 -24.98 6.17 5.58
C ASP A 329 -24.55 4.73 5.88
N ALA A 330 -25.46 3.94 6.44
CA ALA A 330 -25.22 2.54 6.74
C ALA A 330 -25.12 1.69 5.46
N HIS A 331 -25.90 2.01 4.42
CA HIS A 331 -25.74 1.43 3.08
C HIS A 331 -24.37 1.79 2.48
N ALA A 332 -23.93 3.05 2.60
CA ALA A 332 -22.62 3.47 2.12
C ALA A 332 -21.48 2.70 2.81
N LEU A 333 -21.53 2.56 4.14
CA LEU A 333 -20.57 1.73 4.88
C LEU A 333 -20.59 0.28 4.40
N ALA A 334 -21.79 -0.30 4.23
CA ALA A 334 -21.95 -1.67 3.77
C ALA A 334 -21.33 -1.89 2.37
N ARG A 335 -21.54 -0.94 1.44
CA ARG A 335 -20.94 -0.93 0.10
C ARG A 335 -19.42 -0.94 0.17
N MET A 336 -18.84 0.03 0.86
CA MET A 336 -17.38 0.13 1.03
C MET A 336 -16.79 -1.16 1.65
N THR A 337 -17.52 -1.78 2.58
CA THR A 337 -17.05 -2.99 3.25
C THR A 337 -17.07 -4.20 2.29
N ILE A 338 -18.08 -4.34 1.43
CA ILE A 338 -18.20 -5.49 0.51
C ILE A 338 -17.29 -5.38 -0.73
N GLU A 339 -16.83 -4.19 -1.13
CA GLU A 339 -15.99 -3.97 -2.32
C GLU A 339 -14.84 -4.97 -2.43
N SER A 340 -14.16 -5.27 -1.32
CA SER A 340 -13.07 -6.26 -1.31
C SER A 340 -13.51 -7.66 -1.72
N ASP A 341 -14.73 -8.10 -1.43
CA ASP A 341 -15.29 -9.39 -1.85
C ASP A 341 -15.67 -9.34 -3.33
N LEU A 342 -16.27 -8.22 -3.78
CA LEU A 342 -16.63 -8.03 -5.18
C LEU A 342 -15.39 -8.08 -6.09
N MET A 343 -14.32 -7.37 -5.72
CA MET A 343 -13.04 -7.40 -6.43
C MET A 343 -12.44 -8.79 -6.47
N PHE A 344 -12.50 -9.52 -5.34
CA PHE A 344 -11.96 -10.87 -5.27
C PHE A 344 -12.74 -11.82 -6.15
N HIS A 345 -14.07 -11.65 -6.23
CA HIS A 345 -14.88 -12.44 -7.13
C HIS A 345 -14.63 -12.09 -8.61
N ASP A 346 -14.44 -10.81 -8.95
CA ASP A 346 -14.05 -10.38 -10.30
C ASP A 346 -12.70 -10.99 -10.73
N VAL A 347 -11.73 -11.10 -9.80
CA VAL A 347 -10.48 -11.86 -10.03
C VAL A 347 -10.76 -13.31 -10.45
N LEU A 348 -11.67 -14.00 -9.75
CA LEU A 348 -12.01 -15.39 -10.05
C LEU A 348 -12.72 -15.52 -11.41
N LEU A 349 -13.65 -14.60 -11.72
CA LEU A 349 -14.35 -14.57 -13.01
C LEU A 349 -13.39 -14.34 -14.17
N ARG A 350 -12.35 -13.53 -13.98
CA ARG A 350 -11.30 -13.27 -14.97
C ARG A 350 -10.21 -14.36 -15.01
N GLY A 351 -10.22 -15.32 -14.08
CA GLY A 351 -9.19 -16.34 -13.96
C GLY A 351 -7.81 -15.79 -13.56
N LEU A 352 -7.76 -14.60 -12.94
CA LEU A 352 -6.50 -13.95 -12.56
C LEU A 352 -5.79 -14.67 -11.39
N ASP A 353 -6.53 -15.49 -10.63
CA ASP A 353 -6.00 -16.39 -9.59
C ASP A 353 -5.24 -17.61 -10.14
N LYS A 354 -5.21 -17.77 -11.46
CA LYS A 354 -4.48 -18.82 -12.19
C LYS A 354 -3.50 -18.25 -13.22
N HIS A 355 -3.29 -16.93 -13.21
CA HIS A 355 -2.41 -16.25 -14.13
C HIS A 355 -0.94 -16.49 -13.74
N GLU A 356 -0.04 -16.62 -14.73
CA GLU A 356 1.38 -16.91 -14.46
C GLU A 356 2.05 -15.88 -13.53
N HIS A 357 1.71 -14.59 -13.70
CA HIS A 357 2.14 -13.54 -12.79
C HIS A 357 1.71 -13.76 -11.33
N PHE A 358 0.50 -14.29 -11.11
CA PHE A 358 0.02 -14.61 -9.78
C PHE A 358 0.78 -15.82 -9.20
N ASP A 359 0.99 -16.86 -10.00
CA ASP A 359 1.76 -18.03 -9.57
C ASP A 359 3.21 -17.65 -9.19
N ALA A 360 3.84 -16.79 -9.98
CA ALA A 360 5.18 -16.27 -9.67
C ALA A 360 5.19 -15.46 -8.36
N ALA A 361 4.20 -14.58 -8.15
CA ALA A 361 4.07 -13.81 -6.92
C ALA A 361 3.82 -14.71 -5.69
N MET A 362 3.00 -15.76 -5.83
CA MET A 362 2.75 -16.73 -4.78
C MET A 362 4.00 -17.56 -4.43
N ARG A 363 4.76 -18.02 -5.44
CA ARG A 363 6.04 -18.72 -5.22
C ARG A 363 7.04 -17.84 -4.50
N SER A 364 7.20 -16.59 -4.95
CA SER A 364 8.09 -15.63 -4.30
C SER A 364 7.70 -15.36 -2.85
N LEU A 365 6.39 -15.23 -2.58
CA LEU A 365 5.90 -15.07 -1.21
C LEU A 365 6.19 -16.32 -0.35
N GLN A 366 5.96 -17.52 -0.88
CA GLN A 366 6.25 -18.77 -0.18
C GLN A 366 7.73 -18.89 0.16
N ASP A 367 8.60 -18.61 -0.81
CA ASP A 367 10.05 -18.61 -0.64
C ASP A 367 10.49 -17.70 0.52
N SER A 368 9.98 -16.45 0.54
CA SER A 368 10.29 -15.51 1.62
C SER A 368 9.75 -15.95 2.98
N LEU A 369 8.59 -16.61 3.04
CA LEU A 369 8.02 -17.09 4.30
C LEU A 369 8.76 -18.32 4.83
N VAL A 370 9.17 -19.25 3.95
CA VAL A 370 10.01 -20.41 4.30
C VAL A 370 11.35 -19.95 4.85
N GLU A 371 11.98 -19.00 4.16
CA GLU A 371 13.23 -18.37 4.57
C GLU A 371 13.11 -17.69 5.94
N ALA A 372 12.07 -16.86 6.13
CA ALA A 372 11.80 -16.19 7.40
C ALA A 372 11.50 -17.17 8.54
N GLN A 373 10.79 -18.27 8.27
CA GLN A 373 10.51 -19.30 9.27
C GLN A 373 11.77 -20.02 9.71
N TYR A 374 12.66 -20.34 8.75
CA TYR A 374 13.96 -20.93 9.06
C TYR A 374 14.81 -19.98 9.91
N TYR A 375 14.89 -18.70 9.52
CA TYR A 375 15.59 -17.69 10.29
C TYR A 375 15.03 -17.58 11.72
N GLN A 376 13.70 -17.54 11.86
CA GLN A 376 13.05 -17.46 13.17
C GLN A 376 13.47 -18.63 14.06
N GLN A 377 13.32 -19.86 13.59
CA GLN A 377 13.56 -21.08 14.36
C GLN A 377 15.04 -21.29 14.71
N PHE A 378 15.96 -20.97 13.80
CA PHE A 378 17.38 -21.33 13.95
C PHE A 378 18.27 -20.19 14.41
N ILE A 379 17.79 -18.96 14.34
CA ILE A 379 18.53 -17.74 14.68
C ILE A 379 17.75 -16.96 15.73
N ALA A 380 16.62 -16.35 15.37
CA ALA A 380 15.93 -15.39 16.23
C ALA A 380 15.51 -15.99 17.58
N ASP A 381 14.94 -17.19 17.60
CA ASP A 381 14.48 -17.87 18.82
C ASP A 381 15.62 -18.28 19.77
N LYS A 382 16.87 -18.25 19.28
CA LYS A 382 18.06 -18.58 20.07
C LYS A 382 18.76 -17.35 20.65
N ILE A 383 18.38 -16.14 20.25
CA ILE A 383 18.97 -14.91 20.77
C ILE A 383 18.37 -14.62 22.14
N SER A 384 19.24 -14.43 23.13
CA SER A 384 18.82 -14.13 24.50
C SER A 384 19.85 -13.22 25.16
N VAL A 385 19.43 -11.98 25.44
CA VAL A 385 20.23 -11.00 26.17
C VAL A 385 19.61 -10.81 27.55
N THR A 386 20.35 -11.23 28.57
CA THR A 386 19.95 -11.13 29.97
C THR A 386 20.34 -9.77 30.56
N ASP A 387 19.71 -9.41 31.68
CA ASP A 387 20.09 -8.18 32.39
C ASP A 387 21.53 -8.23 32.93
N ALA A 388 22.04 -9.44 33.20
CA ALA A 388 23.44 -9.63 33.59
C ALA A 388 24.40 -9.29 32.44
N ASP A 389 24.07 -9.70 31.21
CA ASP A 389 24.86 -9.37 30.01
C ASP A 389 24.90 -7.85 29.79
N ILE A 390 23.75 -7.19 29.93
CA ILE A 390 23.62 -5.73 29.78
C ILE A 390 24.44 -5.01 30.86
N GLN A 391 24.36 -5.46 32.11
CA GLN A 391 25.11 -4.85 33.21
C GLN A 391 26.61 -5.06 33.06
N GLY A 392 27.03 -6.26 32.63
CA GLY A 392 28.43 -6.57 32.32
C GLY A 392 28.97 -5.65 31.23
N TYR A 393 28.27 -5.58 30.10
CA TYR A 393 28.65 -4.71 28.98
C TYR A 393 28.65 -3.23 29.37
N TYR A 394 27.66 -2.76 30.15
CA TYR A 394 27.65 -1.39 30.64
C TYR A 394 28.85 -1.08 31.54
N GLY A 395 29.29 -2.04 32.36
CA GLY A 395 30.47 -1.90 33.22
C GLY A 395 31.76 -1.84 32.41
N GLU A 396 31.94 -2.75 31.46
CA GLU A 396 33.12 -2.82 30.58
C GLU A 396 33.24 -1.59 29.66
N HIS A 397 32.09 -1.03 29.24
CA HIS A 397 32.01 0.13 28.35
C HIS A 397 31.49 1.39 29.05
N PHE A 398 31.73 1.53 30.35
CA PHE A 398 31.15 2.60 31.17
C PHE A 398 31.39 4.01 30.59
N ASP A 399 32.60 4.29 30.11
CA ASP A 399 32.94 5.60 29.56
C ASP A 399 32.13 5.98 28.31
N THR A 400 31.69 4.99 27.53
CA THR A 400 30.85 5.19 26.34
C THR A 400 29.41 5.54 26.71
N PHE A 401 28.90 5.03 27.83
CA PHE A 401 27.49 5.15 28.20
C PHE A 401 27.21 6.07 29.40
N LYS A 402 28.23 6.50 30.15
CA LYS A 402 28.08 7.30 31.39
C LYS A 402 27.33 8.62 31.23
N GLN A 403 27.29 9.18 30.01
CA GLN A 403 26.58 10.43 29.72
C GLN A 403 25.11 10.21 29.35
N MET A 404 24.69 8.97 29.11
CA MET A 404 23.32 8.62 28.77
C MET A 404 22.51 8.33 30.04
N GLN A 405 21.20 8.55 29.98
CA GLN A 405 20.30 8.05 31.01
C GLN A 405 20.40 6.52 31.05
N LYS A 406 20.50 5.93 32.25
CA LYS A 406 20.75 4.49 32.45
C LYS A 406 19.75 3.59 31.70
N SER A 407 18.46 3.94 31.67
CA SER A 407 17.45 3.20 30.91
C SER A 407 17.69 3.24 29.39
N ALA A 408 18.07 4.39 28.84
CA ALA A 408 18.42 4.55 27.43
C ALA A 408 19.71 3.80 27.08
N ALA A 409 20.72 3.87 27.96
CA ALA A 409 21.95 3.09 27.82
C ALA A 409 21.66 1.58 27.78
N PHE A 410 20.83 1.08 28.69
CA PHE A 410 20.50 -0.35 28.77
C PHE A 410 19.71 -0.82 27.55
N ALA A 411 18.76 -0.03 27.05
CA ALA A 411 18.05 -0.34 25.82
C ALA A 411 19.00 -0.37 24.61
N ARG A 412 19.95 0.57 24.54
CA ARG A 412 20.95 0.61 23.47
C ARG A 412 21.92 -0.57 23.53
N ILE A 413 22.40 -0.91 24.73
CA ILE A 413 23.28 -2.07 24.96
C ILE A 413 22.57 -3.36 24.61
N ARG A 414 21.30 -3.53 25.02
CA ARG A 414 20.49 -4.70 24.64
C ARG A 414 20.47 -4.86 23.14
N GLN A 415 20.19 -3.79 22.39
CA GLN A 415 20.21 -3.82 20.93
C GLN A 415 21.58 -4.22 20.37
N ILE A 416 22.68 -3.64 20.90
CA ILE A 416 24.05 -3.99 20.46
C ILE A 416 24.32 -5.48 20.67
N LEU A 417 24.01 -6.01 21.86
CA LEU A 417 24.22 -7.41 22.19
C LEU A 417 23.33 -8.34 21.36
N GLU A 418 22.07 -7.97 21.12
CA GLU A 418 21.16 -8.71 20.23
C GLU A 418 21.71 -8.74 18.80
N ASP A 419 22.20 -7.62 18.27
CA ASP A 419 22.80 -7.52 16.93
C ASP A 419 24.08 -8.36 16.82
N GLU A 420 24.96 -8.31 17.83
CA GLU A 420 26.20 -9.10 17.87
C GLU A 420 25.93 -10.61 17.96
N GLN A 421 25.04 -11.02 18.86
CA GLN A 421 24.62 -12.43 18.97
C GLN A 421 23.96 -12.91 17.67
N THR A 422 23.09 -12.10 17.08
CA THR A 422 22.42 -12.40 15.81
C THR A 422 23.42 -12.57 14.68
N LYS A 423 24.36 -11.65 14.53
CA LYS A 423 25.40 -11.73 13.49
C LYS A 423 26.23 -13.01 13.63
N LYS A 424 26.68 -13.31 14.86
CA LYS A 424 27.43 -14.54 15.13
C LYS A 424 26.61 -15.80 14.78
N ALA A 425 25.33 -15.83 15.18
CA ALA A 425 24.45 -16.95 14.87
C ALA A 425 24.22 -17.11 13.36
N VAL A 426 24.01 -16.02 12.63
CA VAL A 426 23.90 -16.01 11.16
C VAL A 426 25.17 -16.56 10.52
N ASP A 427 26.35 -16.09 10.95
CA ASP A 427 27.64 -16.55 10.43
C ASP A 427 27.85 -18.04 10.67
N ASP A 428 27.58 -18.51 11.90
CA ASP A 428 27.73 -19.91 12.29
C ASP A 428 26.77 -20.83 11.51
N VAL A 429 25.49 -20.47 11.41
CA VAL A 429 24.48 -21.24 10.65
C VAL A 429 24.83 -21.23 9.17
N THR A 430 25.14 -20.08 8.58
CA THR A 430 25.51 -19.98 7.15
C THR A 430 26.75 -20.82 6.84
N LYS A 431 27.76 -20.79 7.72
CA LYS A 431 28.97 -21.62 7.58
C LYS A 431 28.66 -23.12 7.61
N GLN A 432 27.68 -23.55 8.41
CA GLN A 432 27.22 -24.95 8.41
C GLN A 432 26.49 -25.28 7.12
N LEU A 433 25.55 -24.44 6.68
CA LEU A 433 24.77 -24.67 5.45
C LEU A 433 25.66 -24.68 4.20
N ARG A 434 26.70 -23.85 4.13
CA ARG A 434 27.70 -23.86 3.04
C ARG A 434 28.46 -25.18 2.91
N LYS A 435 28.51 -26.01 3.96
CA LYS A 435 29.10 -27.36 3.89
C LYS A 435 28.11 -28.40 3.36
N LEU A 436 26.82 -28.14 3.52
CA LEU A 436 25.75 -29.05 3.14
C LEU A 436 25.26 -28.80 1.71
N PHE A 437 25.20 -27.54 1.29
CA PHE A 437 24.64 -27.14 0.01
C PHE A 437 25.69 -26.61 -0.96
N ILE A 438 25.62 -27.11 -2.19
CA ILE A 438 26.51 -26.70 -3.27
C ILE A 438 26.06 -25.33 -3.81
N ILE A 439 27.01 -24.39 -3.89
CA ILE A 439 26.82 -23.06 -4.46
C ILE A 439 27.56 -22.98 -5.80
N ARG A 440 26.85 -22.67 -6.88
CA ARG A 440 27.40 -22.59 -8.24
C ARG A 440 27.20 -21.20 -8.80
N PHE A 441 28.29 -20.47 -8.98
CA PHE A 441 28.28 -19.18 -9.67
C PHE A 441 28.40 -19.37 -11.18
N ASN A 442 27.56 -18.68 -11.95
CA ASN A 442 27.63 -18.69 -13.41
C ASN A 442 28.70 -17.69 -13.88
N SER A 443 29.86 -18.21 -14.28
CA SER A 443 30.99 -17.39 -14.73
C SER A 443 30.67 -16.53 -15.95
N MET A 444 29.80 -16.99 -16.86
CA MET A 444 29.40 -16.20 -18.04
C MET A 444 28.47 -15.06 -17.67
N ALA A 445 27.48 -15.32 -16.81
CA ALA A 445 26.60 -14.27 -16.28
C ALA A 445 27.42 -13.19 -15.55
N ILE A 446 28.33 -13.59 -14.66
CA ILE A 446 29.23 -12.67 -13.96
C ILE A 446 30.01 -11.79 -14.95
N GLN A 447 30.60 -12.38 -15.99
CA GLN A 447 31.39 -11.62 -16.96
C GLN A 447 30.53 -10.61 -17.73
N ARG A 448 29.31 -10.99 -18.12
CA ARG A 448 28.36 -10.07 -18.77
C ARG A 448 27.96 -8.93 -17.85
N SER A 449 27.61 -9.22 -16.59
CA SER A 449 27.29 -8.18 -15.60
C SER A 449 28.44 -7.20 -15.39
N LEU A 450 29.68 -7.68 -15.33
CA LEU A 450 30.85 -6.81 -15.20
C LEU A 450 31.00 -5.88 -16.41
N ASN A 451 30.83 -6.40 -17.62
CA ASN A 451 30.93 -5.60 -18.84
C ASN A 451 29.85 -4.51 -18.88
N GLU A 452 28.61 -4.85 -18.51
CA GLU A 452 27.48 -3.92 -18.44
C GLU A 452 27.73 -2.81 -17.41
N LEU A 453 28.00 -3.18 -16.15
CA LEU A 453 28.21 -2.24 -15.06
C LEU A 453 29.42 -1.32 -15.31
N ASN A 454 30.49 -1.82 -15.89
CA ASN A 454 31.68 -1.01 -16.21
C ASN A 454 31.49 -0.15 -17.46
N SER A 455 30.65 -0.56 -18.41
CA SER A 455 30.23 0.32 -19.51
C SER A 455 29.45 1.51 -18.98
N GLU A 456 28.50 1.27 -18.07
CA GLU A 456 27.71 2.31 -17.40
C GLU A 456 28.60 3.30 -16.65
N LYS A 457 29.57 2.80 -15.87
CA LYS A 457 30.56 3.64 -15.17
C LYS A 457 31.38 4.54 -16.09
N ARG A 458 31.82 4.02 -17.25
CA ARG A 458 32.54 4.80 -18.25
C ARG A 458 31.67 5.87 -18.89
N GLY A 459 30.40 5.58 -19.17
CA GLY A 459 29.44 6.55 -19.69
C GLY A 459 29.13 7.68 -18.71
N LEU A 460 29.05 7.38 -17.40
CA LEU A 460 28.90 8.40 -16.36
C LEU A 460 30.14 9.31 -16.26
N ALA A 461 31.34 8.75 -16.38
CA ALA A 461 32.60 9.50 -16.32
C ALA A 461 32.85 10.42 -17.53
N GLN A 462 32.08 10.29 -18.61
CA GLN A 462 32.14 11.19 -19.78
C GLN A 462 31.14 12.35 -19.70
N LYS A 463 30.19 12.31 -18.74
CA LYS A 463 29.17 13.34 -18.53
C LYS A 463 29.55 14.40 -17.48
N PHE A 464 30.68 14.21 -16.81
CA PHE A 464 31.30 15.11 -15.83
C PHE A 464 32.76 15.32 -16.22
#